data_AF-A0A6A8AP72-F1
#
_entry.id   AF-A0A6A8AP72-F1
#
_cell.length_a   1.000
_cell.length_b   1.000
_cell.length_c   1.000
_cell.angle_alpha   90.00
_cell.angle_beta   90.00
_cell.angle_gamma   90.00
#
_symmetry.space_group_name_H-M   'P 1'
#
loop_
_entity.id
_entity.type
_entity.pdbx_description
1 polymer ?
#
loop_
_entity_poly.entity_id
_entity_poly.type
_entity_poly.pdbx_seq_one_letter_code
_entity_poly.pdbx_strand_id
1 'polypeptide(L)' 'MEKTIKAKFLEGTFKPLEKVELEEGKEVIVIIKEIPKETKDAFEKAAGSWKSLVDTERLIKDIYESRRIRAPEVKL' A
#
# COMPACT_ATOMS: atom_id res chain seq x y z
N MET A 1 15.23 -31.25 14.08
CA MET A 1 14.53 -30.53 13.00
C MET A 1 14.24 -29.14 13.49
N GLU A 2 14.83 -28.12 12.89
CA GLU A 2 14.57 -26.73 13.25
C GLU A 2 13.32 -26.23 12.52
N LYS A 3 12.32 -25.74 13.25
CA LYS A 3 11.15 -25.07 12.68
C LYS A 3 11.21 -23.60 13.08
N THR A 4 11.28 -22.71 12.09
CA THR A 4 11.22 -21.26 12.33
C THR A 4 9.75 -20.83 12.27
N ILE A 5 9.21 -20.34 13.38
CA ILE A 5 7.82 -19.85 13.46
C ILE A 5 7.84 -18.33 13.33
N LYS A 6 7.05 -17.80 12.39
CA LYS A 6 6.79 -16.36 12.33
C LYS A 6 5.68 -16.00 13.30
N ALA A 7 5.92 -15.03 14.17
CA ALA A 7 4.93 -14.51 15.11
C ALA A 7 4.87 -12.98 15.03
N LYS A 8 3.68 -12.42 15.26
CA LYS A 8 3.49 -10.99 15.45
C LYS A 8 3.48 -10.69 16.94
N PHE A 9 4.22 -9.67 17.35
CA PHE A 9 4.16 -9.16 18.70
C PHE A 9 3.00 -8.15 18.80
N LEU A 10 2.00 -8.45 19.63
CA LEU A 10 0.84 -7.60 19.87
C LEU A 10 0.54 -7.60 21.38
N GLU A 11 0.47 -6.40 21.98
CA GLU A 11 0.05 -6.21 23.38
C GLU A 11 0.87 -7.05 24.39
N GLY A 12 2.18 -7.17 24.17
CA GLY A 12 3.05 -7.95 25.06
C GLY A 12 3.05 -9.46 24.78
N THR A 13 2.26 -9.94 23.82
CA THR A 13 2.12 -11.36 23.50
C THR A 13 2.58 -11.67 22.06
N PHE A 14 3.38 -12.72 21.88
CA PHE A 14 3.70 -13.26 20.56
C PHE A 14 2.52 -14.10 20.05
N LYS A 15 1.85 -13.63 18.99
CA LYS A 15 0.81 -14.37 18.27
C LYS A 15 1.43 -15.05 17.04
N PRO A 16 1.53 -16.39 17.01
CA PRO A 16 2.02 -17.11 15.83
C PRO A 16 1.14 -16.82 14.61
N LEU A 17 1.75 -16.72 13.43
CA LEU A 17 1.03 -16.62 12.16
C LEU A 17 0.63 -17.99 11.60
N GLU A 18 1.28 -19.05 12.06
CA GLU A 18 1.05 -20.43 11.67
C GLU A 18 0.56 -21.23 12.88
N LYS A 19 -0.21 -22.29 12.65
CA LYS A 19 -0.67 -23.17 13.73
C LYS A 19 0.53 -23.93 14.27
N VAL A 20 0.88 -23.67 15.53
CA VAL A 20 2.00 -24.31 16.19
C VAL A 20 1.47 -25.42 17.07
N GLU A 21 1.76 -26.66 16.70
CA GLU A 21 1.51 -27.84 17.53
C GLU A 21 2.73 -28.05 18.44
N LEU A 22 2.75 -27.31 19.55
CA LEU A 22 3.69 -27.51 20.65
C LEU A 22 2.92 -28.09 21.83
N GLU A 23 3.47 -29.16 22.41
CA GLU A 23 2.98 -29.69 23.67
C GLU A 23 3.38 -28.76 24.81
N GLU A 24 2.46 -28.60 25.77
CA GLU A 24 2.67 -27.77 26.94
C GLU A 24 3.85 -28.34 27.77
N GLY A 25 4.84 -27.49 28.10
CA GLY A 25 6.05 -27.90 28.83
C GLY A 25 7.30 -28.18 27.98
N LYS A 26 7.24 -28.03 26.64
CA LYS A 26 8.44 -28.09 25.79
C LYS A 26 9.23 -26.78 25.83
N GLU A 27 10.53 -26.87 26.09
CA GLU A 27 11.47 -25.76 25.93
C GLU A 27 11.72 -25.48 24.45
N VAL A 28 11.60 -24.21 24.04
CA VAL A 28 11.83 -23.76 22.67
C VAL A 28 12.76 -22.55 22.66
N ILE A 29 13.62 -22.48 21.64
CA ILE A 29 14.50 -21.34 21.42
C ILE A 29 13.76 -20.30 20.56
N VAL A 30 13.56 -19.10 21.10
CA VAL A 30 12.90 -17.99 20.40
C VAL A 30 13.95 -17.04 19.84
N ILE A 31 14.00 -16.91 18.51
CA ILE A 31 14.87 -15.94 17.82
C ILE A 31 14.02 -14.77 17.37
N ILE A 32 14.25 -13.59 17.97
CA ILE A 32 13.57 -12.35 17.61
C ILE A 32 14.39 -11.65 16.52
N LYS A 33 13.85 -11.57 15.31
CA LYS A 33 14.37 -10.70 14.25
C LYS A 33 13.36 -9.59 13.99
N GLU A 34 13.77 -8.35 14.23
CA GLU A 34 12.96 -7.19 13.88
C GLU A 34 12.89 -7.06 12.37
N ILE A 35 11.69 -7.17 11.81
CA ILE A 35 11.43 -6.87 10.41
C ILE A 35 11.00 -5.40 10.37
N PRO A 36 11.68 -4.52 9.61
CA PRO A 36 11.24 -3.15 9.46
C PRO A 36 9.82 -3.14 8.91
N LYS A 37 8.93 -2.46 9.61
CA LYS A 37 7.55 -2.27 9.17
C LYS A 37 7.60 -1.53 7.83
N GLU A 38 7.06 -2.12 6.76
CA GLU A 38 6.85 -1.38 5.52
C GLU A 38 6.02 -0.14 5.85
N THR A 39 6.65 1.02 5.74
CA THR A 39 5.99 2.29 5.98
C THR A 39 4.95 2.46 4.88
N LYS A 40 3.67 2.36 5.25
CA LYS A 40 2.49 2.70 4.40
C LYS A 40 2.56 4.13 3.81
N ASP A 41 3.51 4.90 4.32
CA ASP A 41 3.95 6.23 3.96
C ASP A 41 4.41 6.38 2.49
N ALA A 42 4.62 5.29 1.73
CA ALA A 42 4.99 5.40 0.31
C ALA A 42 3.92 6.14 -0.52
N PHE A 43 2.63 5.89 -0.24
CA PHE A 43 1.53 6.57 -0.92
C PHE A 43 1.34 8.01 -0.44
N GLU A 44 1.53 8.28 0.85
CA GLU A 44 1.51 9.63 1.40
C GLU A 44 2.66 10.48 0.83
N LYS A 45 3.86 9.91 0.73
CA LYS A 45 5.03 10.57 0.11
C LYS A 45 4.83 10.83 -1.39
N ALA A 46 4.14 9.95 -2.10
CA ALA A 46 3.87 10.13 -3.52
C ALA A 46 2.76 11.15 -3.82
N ALA A 47 1.94 11.51 -2.82
CA ALA A 47 0.81 12.42 -3.01
C ALA A 47 1.28 13.80 -3.50
N GLY A 48 0.75 14.25 -4.64
CA GLY A 48 1.09 15.55 -5.22
C GLY A 48 2.43 15.61 -5.97
N SER A 49 3.16 14.50 -6.10
CA SER A 49 4.42 14.45 -6.86
C SER A 49 4.27 14.85 -8.34
N TRP A 50 3.05 14.80 -8.88
CA TRP A 50 2.72 15.19 -10.25
C TRP A 50 2.45 16.69 -10.44
N LYS A 51 2.29 17.46 -9.35
CA LYS A 51 1.76 18.85 -9.39
C LYS A 51 2.60 19.82 -10.24
N SER A 52 3.90 19.59 -10.36
CA SER A 52 4.83 20.41 -11.16
C SER A 52 5.31 19.72 -12.43
N LEU A 53 4.95 18.45 -12.64
CA LEU A 53 5.33 17.67 -13.83
C LEU A 53 4.30 17.81 -14.96
N VAL A 54 3.06 18.14 -14.61
CA VAL A 54 1.95 18.24 -15.57
C VAL A 54 1.37 19.64 -15.48
N ASP A 55 1.20 20.28 -16.64
CA ASP A 55 0.42 21.51 -16.76
C ASP A 55 -1.06 21.15 -16.62
N THR A 56 -1.56 21.33 -15.40
CA THR A 56 -2.93 20.96 -15.03
C THR A 56 -3.97 21.84 -15.69
N GLU A 57 -3.67 23.12 -15.86
CA GLU A 57 -4.55 24.08 -16.49
C GLU A 57 -4.77 23.74 -17.96
N ARG A 58 -3.69 23.36 -18.65
CA ARG A 58 -3.75 22.90 -20.05
C ARG A 58 -4.48 21.57 -20.17
N LEU A 59 -4.18 20.59 -19.32
CA LEU A 59 -4.86 19.29 -19.34
C LEU A 59 -6.38 19.44 -19.16
N ILE A 60 -6.81 20.32 -18.25
CA ILE A 60 -8.23 20.60 -18.04
C ILE A 60 -8.85 21.17 -19.32
N LYS A 61 -8.22 22.16 -19.96
CA LYS A 61 -8.72 22.75 -21.22
C LYS A 61 -8.86 21.70 -22.32
N ASP A 62 -7.85 20.85 -22.50
CA ASP A 62 -7.86 19.80 -23.52
C ASP A 62 -9.01 18.79 -23.30
N ILE A 63 -9.30 18.46 -22.03
CA ILE A 63 -10.45 17.60 -21.67
C ILE A 63 -11.77 18.28 -22.03
N TYR A 64 -11.94 19.56 -21.76
CA TYR A 64 -13.16 20.30 -22.13
C TYR A 64 -13.32 20.43 -23.65
N GLU A 65 -12.25 20.69 -24.38
CA GLU A 65 -12.28 20.78 -25.84
C GLU A 65 -12.62 19.45 -26.50
N SER A 66 -12.01 18.35 -26.04
CA SER A 66 -12.30 17.01 -26.56
C SER A 66 -13.76 16.58 -26.31
N ARG A 67 -14.35 17.02 -25.19
CA ARG A 67 -15.75 16.73 -24.86
C ARG A 67 -16.74 17.69 -25.51
N ARG A 68 -16.26 18.73 -26.20
CA ARG A 68 -17.14 19.69 -26.87
C ARG A 68 -17.76 19.02 -28.10
N ILE A 69 -19.00 18.55 -27.93
CA ILE A 69 -19.82 18.03 -29.03
C ILE A 69 -20.00 19.15 -30.04
N ARG A 70 -19.42 18.99 -31.24
CA ARG A 70 -19.63 19.91 -32.36
C ARG A 70 -20.98 19.57 -33.00
N ALA A 71 -21.98 20.43 -32.80
CA ALA A 71 -23.20 20.36 -33.60
C ALA A 71 -22.88 20.81 -35.04
N PRO A 72 -23.45 20.16 -36.07
CA PRO A 72 -23.28 20.61 -37.45
C PRO A 72 -23.84 22.04 -37.61
N GLU A 73 -23.15 22.87 -38.38
CA GLU A 73 -23.60 24.23 -38.70
C GLU A 73 -24.94 24.18 -39.43
N VAL A 74 -25.97 24.81 -38.86
CA VAL A 74 -27.27 24.98 -39.51
C VAL A 74 -27.11 26.10 -40.55
N LYS A 75 -27.14 25.75 -41.83
CA LYS A 75 -27.25 26.73 -42.92
C LYS A 75 -28.71 27.20 -42.99
N LEU A 76 -28.93 28.48 -42.74
CA LEU A 76 -30.20 29.18 -42.98
C LEU A 76 -30.28 29.64 -44.44
#